data_AF-A0A5C8AEP8-F1
#
_entry.id   AF-A0A5C8AEP8-F1
#
_cell.length_a   1.000
_cell.length_b   1.000
_cell.length_c   1.000
_cell.angle_alpha   90.00
_cell.angle_beta   90.00
_cell.angle_gamma   90.00
#
_symmetry.space_group_name_H-M   'P 1'
#
loop_
_entity.id
_entity.type
_entity.pdbx_description
1 polymer ?
#
loop_
_entity_poly.entity_id
_entity_poly.type
_entity_poly.pdbx_seq_one_letter_code
_entity_poly.pdbx_strand_id
1 'polypeptide(L)'
;MNKKLIFISFALLLVLVPFYIIFNSESILENGHQHKLRLEGYDPFDPFRGKYIRLNYDFDSPCENGFKDGDEGFVVLEKDATGFSHFSMVTKQ
;
A
#
# COMPACT_ATOMS: atom_id res chain seq x y z
N MET A 1 42.25 -3.26 12.22
CA MET A 1 40.82 -3.64 12.32
C MET A 1 40.74 -5.11 12.69
N ASN A 2 40.18 -5.45 13.86
CA ASN A 2 40.14 -6.84 14.32
C ASN A 2 39.17 -7.65 13.45
N LYS A 3 39.68 -8.61 12.66
CA LYS A 3 38.88 -9.45 11.75
C LYS A 3 37.69 -10.13 12.45
N LYS A 4 37.86 -10.50 13.72
CA LYS A 4 36.79 -11.06 14.56
C LYS A 4 35.65 -10.07 14.80
N LEU A 5 35.94 -8.80 15.04
CA LEU A 5 34.91 -7.76 15.25
C LEU A 5 34.09 -7.52 13.99
N ILE A 6 34.76 -7.50 12.81
CA ILE A 6 34.07 -7.35 11.52
C ILE A 6 33.13 -8.55 11.30
N PHE A 7 33.60 -9.77 11.54
CA PHE A 7 32.80 -10.97 11.38
C PHE A 7 31.59 -10.99 12.32
N ILE A 8 31.77 -10.63 13.60
CA ILE A 8 30.67 -10.55 14.58
C ILE A 8 29.65 -9.49 14.16
N SER A 9 30.11 -8.31 13.73
CA SER A 9 29.24 -7.25 13.24
C SER A 9 28.43 -7.69 12.02
N PHE A 10 29.05 -8.39 11.08
CA PHE A 10 28.38 -8.91 9.89
C PHE A 10 27.35 -10.00 10.24
N ALA A 11 27.72 -10.95 11.09
CA ALA A 11 26.81 -11.99 11.57
C ALA A 11 25.60 -11.39 12.32
N LEU A 12 25.82 -10.31 13.08
CA LEU A 12 24.78 -9.62 13.80
C LEU A 12 23.81 -8.88 12.85
N LEU A 13 24.34 -8.23 11.80
CA LEU A 13 23.51 -7.62 10.75
C LEU A 13 22.65 -8.67 10.02
N LEU A 14 23.20 -9.83 9.71
CA LEU A 14 22.47 -10.92 9.06
C LEU A 14 21.26 -11.40 9.88
N VAL A 15 21.31 -11.30 11.21
CA VAL A 15 20.20 -11.68 12.10
C VAL A 15 19.24 -10.51 12.34
N LEU A 16 19.77 -9.29 12.52
CA LEU A 16 18.93 -8.13 12.82
C LEU A 16 18.00 -7.75 11.66
N VAL A 17 18.46 -7.88 10.41
CA VAL A 17 17.63 -7.53 9.24
C VAL A 17 16.36 -8.39 9.15
N PRO A 18 16.42 -9.74 9.13
CA PRO A 18 15.20 -10.55 9.08
C PRO A 18 14.37 -10.40 10.36
N PHE A 19 15.01 -10.23 11.53
CA PHE A 19 14.28 -9.97 12.77
C PHE A 19 13.44 -8.68 12.67
N TYR A 20 14.02 -7.60 12.15
CA TYR A 20 13.31 -6.34 11.94
C TYR A 20 12.15 -6.50 10.94
N ILE A 21 12.36 -7.24 9.84
CA ILE A 21 11.30 -7.48 8.84
C ILE A 21 10.13 -8.24 9.48
N ILE A 22 10.40 -9.30 10.25
CA ILE A 22 9.37 -10.09 10.94
C ILE A 22 8.62 -9.20 11.93
N PHE A 23 9.34 -8.49 12.79
CA PHE A 23 8.73 -7.63 13.80
C PHE A 23 7.85 -6.53 13.17
N ASN A 24 8.33 -5.90 12.09
CA ASN A 24 7.56 -4.90 11.37
C ASN A 24 6.31 -5.49 10.70
N SER A 25 6.41 -6.70 10.12
CA SER A 25 5.27 -7.39 9.55
C SER A 25 4.21 -7.69 10.61
N GLU A 26 4.59 -8.25 11.75
CA GLU A 26 3.67 -8.54 12.86
C GLU A 26 3.04 -7.25 13.40
N SER A 27 3.83 -6.19 13.54
CA SER A 27 3.30 -4.89 13.98
C SER A 27 2.24 -4.33 13.03
N ILE A 28 2.43 -4.48 11.71
CA ILE A 28 1.44 -4.07 10.70
C ILE A 28 0.19 -4.96 10.75
N LEU A 29 0.34 -6.26 11.01
CA LEU A 29 -0.79 -7.18 11.11
C LEU A 29 -1.62 -6.94 12.38
N GLU A 30 -0.98 -6.62 13.50
CA GLU A 30 -1.64 -6.40 14.79
C GLU A 30 -2.22 -4.98 14.91
N ASN A 31 -1.48 -3.97 14.47
CA ASN A 31 -1.82 -2.55 14.69
C ASN A 31 -2.24 -1.81 13.42
N GLY A 32 -2.06 -2.41 12.24
CA GLY A 32 -2.39 -1.78 10.98
C GLY A 32 -3.88 -1.84 10.64
N HIS A 33 -4.26 -1.06 9.62
CA HIS A 33 -5.62 -1.08 9.08
C HIS A 33 -5.68 -1.97 7.85
N GLN A 34 -6.37 -3.11 7.95
CA GLN A 34 -6.63 -3.95 6.79
C GLN A 34 -7.70 -3.31 5.90
N HIS A 35 -7.34 -3.05 4.65
CA HIS A 35 -8.24 -2.55 3.60
C HIS A 35 -8.47 -3.64 2.55
N LYS A 36 -9.74 -3.87 2.21
CA LYS A 36 -10.13 -4.88 1.23
C LYS A 36 -10.82 -4.19 0.06
N LEU A 37 -10.12 -4.01 -1.05
CA LEU A 37 -10.67 -3.33 -2.22
C LEU A 37 -11.43 -4.31 -3.12
N ARG A 38 -12.48 -3.83 -3.78
CA ARG A 38 -13.16 -4.56 -4.87
C ARG A 38 -12.34 -4.35 -6.13
N LEU A 39 -11.71 -5.42 -6.60
CA LEU A 39 -10.88 -5.41 -7.79
C LEU A 39 -11.65 -5.97 -8.98
N GLU A 40 -11.55 -5.29 -10.11
CA GLU A 40 -12.05 -5.74 -11.40
C GLU A 40 -10.86 -6.18 -12.25
N GLY A 41 -10.77 -7.50 -12.48
CA GLY A 41 -9.76 -8.06 -13.35
C GLY A 41 -10.10 -7.80 -14.81
N TYR A 42 -9.24 -7.04 -15.50
CA TYR A 42 -9.29 -6.83 -16.94
C TYR A 42 -8.05 -7.48 -17.57
N ASP A 43 -8.23 -8.34 -18.57
CA ASP A 43 -7.14 -9.01 -19.30
C ASP A 43 -6.95 -8.33 -20.67
N PRO A 44 -6.14 -7.26 -20.75
CA PRO A 44 -5.81 -6.62 -22.01
C PRO A 44 -4.83 -7.48 -22.83
N PHE A 45 -5.13 -7.64 -24.11
CA PHE A 45 -4.12 -8.08 -25.06
C PHE A 45 -3.20 -6.91 -25.42
N ASP A 46 -1.91 -7.01 -25.08
CA ASP A 46 -0.88 -6.04 -25.46
C ASP A 46 0.26 -6.74 -26.22
N PRO A 47 0.46 -6.48 -27.52
CA PRO A 47 1.46 -7.16 -28.33
C PRO A 47 2.91 -6.79 -27.95
N PHE A 48 3.14 -5.72 -27.19
CA PHE A 48 4.48 -5.32 -26.75
C PHE A 48 4.79 -5.78 -25.32
N ARG A 49 3.79 -5.79 -24.44
CA ARG A 49 3.95 -6.17 -23.01
C ARG A 49 3.66 -7.64 -22.73
N GLY A 50 3.05 -8.35 -23.67
CA GLY A 50 2.60 -9.72 -23.49
C GLY A 50 1.29 -9.80 -22.68
N LYS A 51 1.05 -10.95 -22.05
CA LYS A 51 -0.17 -11.22 -21.27
C LYS A 51 0.01 -10.71 -19.84
N TYR A 52 -0.90 -9.85 -19.39
CA TYR A 52 -0.94 -9.38 -18.01
C TYR A 52 -2.40 -9.14 -17.59
N ILE A 53 -2.68 -9.29 -16.29
CA ILE A 53 -3.98 -8.93 -15.73
C ILE A 53 -3.84 -7.52 -15.15
N ARG A 54 -4.68 -6.62 -15.62
CA ARG A 54 -4.87 -5.32 -14.99
C ARG A 54 -5.91 -5.45 -13.89
N LEU A 55 -5.56 -5.03 -12.68
CA LEU A 55 -6.49 -4.93 -11.57
C LEU A 55 -6.98 -3.48 -11.53
N ASN A 56 -8.20 -3.26 -11.99
CA ASN A 56 -8.90 -1.99 -11.85
C ASN A 56 -9.63 -1.96 -10.50
N TYR A 57 -9.92 -0.77 -10.00
CA TYR A 57 -10.76 -0.54 -8.84
C TYR A 57 -11.58 0.73 -9.10
N ASP A 58 -12.76 0.79 -8.52
CA ASP A 58 -13.60 1.98 -8.59
C ASP A 58 -12.99 3.08 -7.71
N PHE A 59 -12.76 4.25 -8.30
CA PHE A 59 -12.11 5.40 -7.67
C PHE A 59 -12.97 6.68 -7.77
N ASP A 60 -14.17 6.59 -8.33
CA ASP A 60 -15.03 7.76 -8.46
C ASP A 60 -15.49 8.21 -7.06
N SER A 61 -14.95 9.35 -6.61
CA SER A 61 -15.30 9.96 -5.33
C SER A 61 -15.70 11.42 -5.53
N PRO A 62 -16.80 11.87 -4.93
CA PRO A 62 -17.20 13.27 -4.97
C PRO A 62 -16.14 14.16 -4.30
N CYS A 63 -15.88 15.31 -4.90
CA CYS A 63 -15.02 16.34 -4.33
C CYS A 63 -15.82 17.31 -3.46
N GLU A 64 -15.21 17.80 -2.38
CA GLU A 64 -15.75 18.94 -1.63
C GLU A 64 -15.87 20.18 -2.53
N ASN A 65 -16.83 21.06 -2.23
CA ASN A 65 -16.98 22.30 -2.95
C ASN A 65 -15.77 23.22 -2.71
N GLY A 66 -15.25 23.86 -3.76
CA GLY A 66 -14.20 24.87 -3.65
C GLY A 66 -12.78 24.41 -4.00
N PHE A 67 -12.62 23.18 -4.50
CA PHE A 67 -11.39 22.76 -5.18
C PHE A 67 -11.16 23.60 -6.44
N LYS A 68 -9.93 24.10 -6.59
CA LYS A 68 -9.44 24.74 -7.82
C LYS A 68 -8.39 23.86 -8.48
N ASP A 69 -8.20 24.04 -9.78
CA ASP A 69 -7.15 23.35 -10.52
C ASP A 69 -5.78 23.61 -9.86
N GLY A 70 -5.11 22.53 -9.46
CA GLY A 70 -3.80 22.57 -8.77
C GLY A 70 -3.86 22.51 -7.24
N ASP A 71 -5.04 22.46 -6.63
CA ASP A 71 -5.17 22.21 -5.18
C ASP A 71 -4.84 20.74 -4.83
N GLU A 72 -4.09 20.54 -3.75
CA GLU A 72 -3.85 19.23 -3.16
C GLU A 72 -5.00 18.85 -2.22
N GLY A 73 -5.37 17.55 -2.21
CA GLY A 73 -6.46 17.03 -1.38
C GLY A 73 -6.19 15.61 -0.93
N PHE A 74 -6.85 15.22 0.16
CA PHE A 74 -6.84 13.86 0.67
C PHE A 74 -8.11 13.14 0.26
N VAL A 75 -7.96 11.87 -0.10
CA VAL A 75 -9.09 10.99 -0.39
C VAL A 75 -9.39 10.18 0.88
N VAL A 76 -10.63 10.24 1.34
CA VAL A 76 -11.10 9.49 2.51
C VAL A 76 -11.41 8.05 2.08
N LEU A 77 -10.82 7.08 2.78
CA LEU A 77 -11.05 5.65 2.56
C LEU A 77 -11.93 5.09 3.68
N GLU A 78 -13.15 4.68 3.34
CA GLU A 78 -14.12 4.15 4.29
C GLU A 78 -14.34 2.65 4.10
N LYS A 79 -15.08 2.01 5.02
CA LYS A 79 -15.47 0.59 4.92
C LYS A 79 -16.98 0.47 4.78
N ASP A 80 -17.39 -0.25 3.75
CA ASP A 80 -18.78 -0.64 3.51
C ASP A 80 -19.31 -1.59 4.57
N ALA A 81 -20.64 -1.71 4.66
CA ALA A 81 -21.32 -2.74 5.45
C ALA A 81 -20.89 -4.18 5.09
N THR A 82 -20.35 -4.40 3.90
CA THR A 82 -19.82 -5.69 3.44
C THR A 82 -18.35 -5.94 3.80
N GLY A 83 -17.71 -4.99 4.48
CA GLY A 83 -16.30 -5.06 4.91
C GLY A 83 -15.28 -4.74 3.81
N PHE A 84 -15.72 -4.25 2.66
CA PHE A 84 -14.84 -3.74 1.60
C PHE A 84 -14.55 -2.26 1.80
N SER A 85 -13.37 -1.81 1.41
CA SER A 85 -13.00 -0.41 1.43
C SER A 85 -13.33 0.29 0.11
N HIS A 86 -13.87 1.51 0.20
CA HIS A 86 -14.19 2.36 -0.95
C HIS A 86 -13.74 3.80 -0.67
N PHE A 87 -13.54 4.57 -1.74
CA PHE A 87 -13.17 5.98 -1.68
C PHE A 87 -14.44 6.83 -1.53
N SER A 88 -14.58 7.54 -0.41
CA SER A 88 -15.81 8.22 -0.03
C SER A 88 -15.86 9.67 -0.52
N MET A 89 -14.84 10.47 -0.22
CA MET A 89 -14.84 11.90 -0.53
C MET A 89 -13.41 12.43 -0.64
N VAL A 90 -13.22 13.45 -1.46
CA VAL A 90 -11.98 14.23 -1.51
C VAL A 90 -12.14 15.49 -0.66
N THR A 91 -11.30 15.62 0.36
CA THR A 91 -11.25 16.75 1.30
C THR A 91 -9.98 17.55 1.07
N LYS A 92 -10.06 18.88 1.22
CA LYS A 92 -8.88 19.74 1.09
C LYS A 92 -7.90 19.47 2.23
N GLN A 93 -6.60 19.57 1.94
CA GLN A 93 -5.55 19.52 2.97
C GLN A 93 -5.70 20.62 4.02
#